data_AF-A0A812QDA8-F1
#
_entry.id   AF-A0A812QDA8-F1
#
_cell.length_a   1.000
_cell.length_b   1.000
_cell.length_c   1.000
_cell.angle_alpha   90.00
_cell.angle_beta   90.00
_cell.angle_gamma   90.00
#
_symmetry.space_group_name_H-M   'P 1'
#
loop_
_entity.id
_entity.type
_entity.pdbx_description
1 polymer ?
#
loop_
_entity_poly.entity_id
_entity_poly.type
_entity_poly.pdbx_seq_one_letter_code
_entity_poly.pdbx_strand_id
1 'polypeptide(L)'
;MNPYRWFPELYTDDKRKEYLVFDRPKLDPHVYTTSSFAYSGLQETKSNQTILVSGESGAGKTETVKILMAHLAFMASSDDTSHIKRIVESNPLLESFGNAQTVRNDNSSRFGKFIELQLDSGCRLEGRVNKLSWKFSSIAEVLSARILAFRGGKPYLLQGAMFALFCTFEERNFHIFYQMLAADAETRTAIGLGDSSLSRDESSKLADCAGQAAAAAQVLAVDAGHPGSIGWWSRSAKQLVRHLSARLALSDIFGFESFAINRFEQLCINYANEKLQQKFTHDVFKAVQQEYTAEGIPWDRIEFKDNAPILALIESKLGIVAMLNEECVRPKGSNENFVSKLLSVHKEDGAFSVPKLGKMRELQFCIRHYAGEVMYTAEGWLDRNNDTVSEDVINLMRGSGNELLASLFTEESKAKRDTVVTKFKTSLSQLMETIGQTNTQYVRCIKPNQNKSPREVNNEMVVDQLRCAGVIEAIRISRAGFPARMPLRAT
;
A
#
# COMPACT_ATOMS: atom_id res chain seq x y z
N MET A 1 -5.90 14.92 11.09
CA MET A 1 -5.08 15.92 10.37
C MET A 1 -3.65 15.80 10.88
N ASN A 2 -2.64 15.81 10.02
CA ASN A 2 -1.24 15.68 10.45
C ASN A 2 -0.80 16.95 11.17
N PRO A 3 -0.38 16.89 12.45
CA PRO A 3 0.07 18.07 13.17
C PRO A 3 1.51 18.52 12.88
N TYR A 4 2.30 17.72 12.16
CA TYR A 4 3.75 17.93 11.98
C TYR A 4 4.56 18.09 13.29
N ARG A 5 3.98 17.73 14.43
CA ARG A 5 4.64 17.65 15.74
C ARG A 5 4.04 16.51 16.55
N TRP A 6 4.84 15.90 17.41
CA TRP A 6 4.34 14.88 18.32
C TRP A 6 3.67 15.54 19.53
N PHE A 7 2.53 14.98 19.95
CA PHE A 7 1.80 15.38 21.15
C PHE A 7 1.78 14.19 22.12
N PRO A 8 2.77 14.05 23.01
CA PRO A 8 2.88 12.92 23.93
C PRO A 8 1.61 12.66 24.75
N GLU A 9 0.92 13.73 25.16
CA GLU A 9 -0.28 13.72 25.97
C GLU A 9 -1.47 12.98 25.31
N LEU A 10 -1.50 12.89 23.98
CA LEU A 10 -2.57 12.20 23.25
C LEU A 10 -2.37 10.68 23.17
N TYR A 11 -1.16 10.18 23.43
CA TYR A 11 -0.79 8.79 23.19
C TYR A 11 -0.22 8.08 24.42
N THR A 12 -0.59 8.56 25.61
CA THR A 12 -0.21 7.95 26.90
C THR A 12 -0.95 6.63 27.14
N ASP A 13 -0.40 5.78 28.02
CA ASP A 13 -1.06 4.51 28.37
C ASP A 13 -2.41 4.72 29.07
N ASP A 14 -2.56 5.81 29.83
CA ASP A 14 -3.85 6.15 30.44
C ASP A 14 -4.88 6.56 29.37
N LYS A 15 -4.44 7.29 28.33
CA LYS A 15 -5.30 7.59 27.18
C LYS A 15 -5.66 6.33 26.40
N ARG A 16 -4.79 5.30 26.33
CA ARG A 16 -5.16 4.00 25.75
C ARG A 16 -6.22 3.29 26.59
N LYS A 17 -6.06 3.25 27.92
CA LYS A 17 -7.03 2.64 28.85
C LYS A 17 -8.41 3.28 28.75
N GLU A 18 -8.45 4.61 28.64
CA GLU A 18 -9.69 5.39 28.50
C GLU A 18 -10.53 4.91 27.28
N TYR A 19 -9.89 4.46 26.20
CA TYR A 19 -10.55 4.03 24.97
C TYR A 19 -10.76 2.51 24.89
N LEU A 20 -10.51 1.75 25.97
CA LEU A 20 -10.83 0.32 26.03
C LEU A 20 -12.34 0.05 26.11
N VAL A 21 -13.09 0.92 26.78
CA VAL A 21 -14.53 0.76 27.01
C VAL A 21 -15.29 1.73 26.12
N PHE A 22 -16.13 1.19 25.23
CA PHE A 22 -16.82 1.97 24.23
C PHE A 22 -18.09 2.63 24.80
N ASP A 23 -17.99 3.89 25.21
CA ASP A 23 -19.15 4.78 25.42
C ASP A 23 -18.95 6.07 24.61
N ARG A 24 -19.22 5.98 23.30
CA ARG A 24 -18.95 7.00 22.27
C ARG A 24 -19.38 8.44 22.63
N PRO A 25 -20.54 8.68 23.27
CA PRO A 25 -20.97 10.03 23.65
C PRO A 25 -20.08 10.72 24.69
N LYS A 26 -19.28 9.98 25.45
CA LYS A 26 -18.48 10.51 26.57
C LYS A 26 -17.01 10.75 26.22
N LEU A 27 -16.54 10.28 25.06
CA LEU A 27 -15.14 10.34 24.67
C LEU A 27 -14.91 11.34 23.54
N ASP A 28 -13.81 12.06 23.62
CA ASP A 28 -13.36 12.95 22.54
C ASP A 28 -13.02 12.13 21.27
N PRO A 29 -13.08 12.74 20.06
CA PRO A 29 -12.66 12.06 18.84
C PRO A 29 -11.18 11.68 18.89
N HIS A 30 -10.90 10.37 18.83
CA HIS A 30 -9.54 9.85 18.80
C HIS A 30 -9.41 8.65 17.86
N VAL A 31 -8.22 8.41 17.31
CA VAL A 31 -7.96 7.26 16.43
C VAL A 31 -8.13 5.92 17.15
N TYR A 32 -7.97 5.91 18.48
CA TYR A 32 -8.23 4.73 19.32
C TYR A 32 -9.68 4.28 19.25
N THR A 33 -10.64 5.19 19.05
CA THR A 33 -12.05 4.83 18.85
C THR A 33 -12.22 3.89 17.65
N THR A 34 -11.46 4.08 16.57
CA THR A 34 -11.54 3.25 15.37
C THR A 34 -11.00 1.85 15.62
N SER A 35 -9.87 1.72 16.33
CA SER A 35 -9.34 0.39 16.68
C SER A 35 -10.21 -0.33 17.71
N SER A 36 -10.77 0.37 18.71
CA SER A 36 -11.73 -0.24 19.65
C SER A 36 -12.96 -0.74 18.93
N PHE A 37 -13.51 0.05 17.99
CA PHE A 37 -14.67 -0.37 17.21
C PHE A 37 -14.38 -1.60 16.35
N ALA A 38 -13.23 -1.62 15.67
CA ALA A 38 -12.82 -2.80 14.91
C ALA A 38 -12.63 -4.03 15.83
N TYR A 39 -12.04 -3.85 17.01
CA TYR A 39 -11.82 -4.95 17.95
C TYR A 39 -13.14 -5.47 18.57
N SER A 40 -14.04 -4.59 18.99
CA SER A 40 -15.39 -4.96 19.47
C SER A 40 -16.22 -5.60 18.37
N GLY A 41 -16.14 -5.07 17.14
CA GLY A 41 -16.82 -5.65 15.97
C GLY A 41 -16.39 -7.10 15.73
N LEU A 42 -15.13 -7.44 15.98
CA LEU A 42 -14.64 -8.81 15.93
C LEU A 42 -15.32 -9.73 16.96
N GLN A 43 -15.48 -9.23 18.20
CA GLN A 43 -16.10 -9.97 19.31
C GLN A 43 -17.62 -10.16 19.12
N GLU A 44 -18.31 -9.12 18.65
CA GLU A 44 -19.77 -9.08 18.55
C GLU A 44 -20.28 -9.73 17.26
N THR A 45 -19.66 -9.42 16.12
CA THR A 45 -20.17 -9.86 14.81
C THR A 45 -19.53 -11.14 14.30
N LYS A 46 -18.41 -11.58 14.92
CA LYS A 46 -17.55 -12.69 14.45
C LYS A 46 -17.11 -12.55 12.98
N SER A 47 -17.20 -11.35 12.41
CA SER A 47 -16.77 -11.05 11.05
C SER A 47 -15.37 -10.46 11.05
N ASN A 48 -14.58 -10.77 10.02
CA ASN A 48 -13.26 -10.18 9.84
C ASN A 48 -13.37 -8.66 9.67
N GLN A 49 -12.39 -7.93 10.19
CA GLN A 49 -12.40 -6.47 10.24
C GLN A 49 -11.21 -5.92 9.46
N THR A 50 -11.38 -4.78 8.79
CA THR A 50 -10.28 -4.06 8.15
C THR A 50 -10.34 -2.59 8.53
N ILE A 51 -9.20 -1.97 8.84
CA ILE A 51 -9.07 -0.52 8.98
C ILE A 51 -8.26 -0.01 7.79
N LEU A 52 -8.93 0.74 6.90
CA LEU A 52 -8.30 1.39 5.75
C LEU A 52 -7.86 2.81 6.11
N VAL A 53 -6.55 3.04 6.12
CA VAL A 53 -5.95 4.36 6.34
C VAL A 53 -5.57 4.95 4.98
N SER A 54 -6.07 6.14 4.68
CA SER A 54 -5.91 6.77 3.37
C SER A 54 -5.65 8.27 3.49
N GLY A 55 -5.07 8.87 2.45
CA GLY A 55 -4.68 10.28 2.42
C GLY A 55 -3.45 10.50 1.53
N GLU A 56 -3.15 11.74 1.21
CA GLU A 56 -2.01 12.10 0.37
C GLU A 56 -0.66 11.71 0.99
N SER A 57 0.40 11.71 0.17
CA SER A 57 1.77 11.54 0.69
C SER A 57 2.12 12.63 1.71
N GLY A 58 2.64 12.22 2.87
CA GLY A 58 2.93 13.11 4.01
C GLY A 58 1.73 13.45 4.91
N ALA A 59 0.53 12.88 4.66
CA ALA A 59 -0.65 13.12 5.50
C ALA A 59 -0.64 12.39 6.86
N GLY A 60 0.36 11.53 7.13
CA GLY A 60 0.50 10.81 8.41
C GLY A 60 -0.12 9.41 8.45
N LYS A 61 -0.33 8.75 7.30
CA LYS A 61 -0.89 7.39 7.21
C LYS A 61 -0.09 6.37 8.02
N THR A 62 1.21 6.25 7.75
CA THR A 62 2.11 5.31 8.42
C THR A 62 2.15 5.51 9.94
N GLU A 63 2.22 6.75 10.41
CA GLU A 63 2.17 7.05 11.86
C GLU A 63 0.82 6.69 12.47
N THR A 64 -0.28 6.96 11.77
CA THR A 64 -1.63 6.55 12.19
C THR A 64 -1.73 5.03 12.32
N VAL A 65 -1.16 4.28 11.37
CA VAL A 65 -1.14 2.80 11.40
C VAL A 65 -0.30 2.28 12.58
N LYS A 66 0.86 2.89 12.87
CA LYS A 66 1.66 2.56 14.06
C LYS A 66 0.87 2.77 15.35
N ILE A 67 0.15 3.90 15.47
CA ILE A 67 -0.69 4.23 16.63
C ILE A 67 -1.84 3.23 16.78
N LEU A 68 -2.54 2.91 15.69
CA LEU A 68 -3.62 1.92 15.66
C LEU A 68 -3.12 0.53 16.08
N MET A 69 -1.99 0.10 15.52
CA MET A 69 -1.38 -1.20 15.81
C MET A 69 -0.97 -1.31 17.28
N ALA A 70 -0.36 -0.27 17.85
CA ALA A 70 -0.02 -0.22 19.27
C ALA A 70 -1.26 -0.26 20.19
N HIS A 71 -2.39 0.29 19.76
CA HIS A 71 -3.63 0.23 20.52
C HIS A 71 -4.31 -1.14 20.45
N LEU A 72 -4.42 -1.71 19.24
CA LEU A 72 -4.96 -3.06 19.01
C LEU A 72 -4.20 -4.11 19.81
N ALA A 73 -2.89 -3.97 19.82
CA ALA A 73 -1.98 -4.74 20.64
C ALA A 73 -2.28 -4.65 22.13
N PHE A 74 -2.46 -3.43 22.65
CA PHE A 74 -2.77 -3.18 24.04
C PHE A 74 -4.10 -3.84 24.44
N MET A 75 -5.12 -3.79 23.56
CA MET A 75 -6.42 -4.44 23.76
C MET A 75 -6.37 -5.96 23.72
N ALA A 76 -5.58 -6.53 22.79
CA ALA A 76 -5.51 -7.97 22.58
C ALA A 76 -4.53 -8.69 23.51
N SER A 77 -3.82 -7.96 24.38
CA SER A 77 -2.83 -8.49 25.32
C SER A 77 -3.47 -8.98 26.62
N SER A 78 -3.10 -10.19 27.03
CA SER A 78 -3.01 -10.58 28.45
C SER A 78 -1.53 -10.60 28.83
N ASP A 79 -1.04 -9.57 29.53
CA ASP A 79 0.31 -9.35 30.08
C ASP A 79 1.57 -9.44 29.17
N ASP A 80 1.57 -10.11 28.00
CA ASP A 80 2.77 -10.25 27.16
C ASP A 80 2.74 -9.39 25.88
N THR A 81 3.22 -8.15 26.00
CA THR A 81 3.29 -7.15 24.91
C THR A 81 4.47 -7.35 23.94
N SER A 82 5.30 -8.36 24.17
CA SER A 82 6.61 -8.50 23.49
C SER A 82 6.50 -8.78 21.98
N HIS A 83 5.42 -9.41 21.52
CA HIS A 83 5.21 -9.76 20.11
C HIS A 83 4.85 -8.55 19.25
N ILE A 84 3.99 -7.66 19.77
CA ILE A 84 3.63 -6.42 19.07
C ILE A 84 4.83 -5.49 19.05
N LYS A 85 5.56 -5.38 20.16
CA LYS A 85 6.75 -4.54 20.22
C LYS A 85 7.69 -4.87 19.07
N ARG A 86 7.86 -6.15 18.75
CA ARG A 86 8.66 -6.61 17.59
C ARG A 86 8.07 -6.27 16.23
N ILE A 87 6.75 -6.30 16.05
CA ILE A 87 6.12 -5.86 14.79
C ILE A 87 6.35 -4.36 14.60
N VAL A 88 6.14 -3.56 15.66
CA VAL A 88 6.44 -2.12 15.65
C VAL A 88 7.94 -1.87 15.41
N GLU A 89 8.82 -2.64 16.05
CA GLU A 89 10.29 -2.57 15.90
C GLU A 89 10.78 -3.08 14.53
N SER A 90 9.98 -3.84 13.79
CA SER A 90 10.30 -4.26 12.42
C SER A 90 9.98 -3.20 11.36
N ASN A 91 9.12 -2.23 11.69
CA ASN A 91 8.75 -1.16 10.76
C ASN A 91 9.96 -0.33 10.29
N PRO A 92 10.91 0.09 11.15
CA PRO A 92 12.14 0.74 10.71
C PRO A 92 12.88 -0.03 9.62
N LEU A 93 12.94 -1.36 9.69
CA LEU A 93 13.57 -2.18 8.66
C LEU A 93 12.79 -2.10 7.33
N LEU A 94 11.46 -2.23 7.39
CA LEU A 94 10.60 -2.10 6.21
C LEU A 94 10.67 -0.70 5.58
N GLU A 95 10.79 0.34 6.41
CA GLU A 95 10.98 1.72 5.96
C GLU A 95 12.37 1.91 5.34
N SER A 96 13.43 1.32 5.91
CA SER A 96 14.77 1.35 5.31
C SER A 96 14.78 0.77 3.91
N PHE A 97 14.15 -0.40 3.71
CA PHE A 97 14.20 -1.12 2.44
C PHE A 97 13.15 -0.70 1.40
N GLY A 98 12.10 0.02 1.80
CA GLY A 98 11.01 0.34 0.87
C GLY A 98 10.47 1.77 0.95
N ASN A 99 11.00 2.62 1.85
CA ASN A 99 10.74 4.05 1.80
C ASN A 99 11.90 4.78 1.11
N ALA A 100 11.54 5.88 0.46
CA ALA A 100 12.45 6.76 -0.25
C ALA A 100 12.05 8.22 -0.05
N GLN A 101 13.00 9.13 -0.26
CA GLN A 101 12.70 10.56 -0.27
C GLN A 101 12.18 10.97 -1.64
N THR A 102 11.01 11.60 -1.63
CA THR A 102 10.35 12.20 -2.77
C THR A 102 10.32 13.72 -2.62
N VAL A 103 9.94 14.43 -3.69
CA VAL A 103 9.75 15.89 -3.66
C VAL A 103 8.77 16.33 -2.55
N ARG A 104 7.79 15.49 -2.21
CA ARG A 104 6.71 15.84 -1.26
C ARG A 104 6.87 15.27 0.15
N ASN A 105 7.68 14.22 0.32
CA ASN A 105 7.82 13.49 1.58
C ASN A 105 9.20 12.84 1.68
N ASP A 106 9.89 13.07 2.80
CA ASP A 106 11.27 12.58 3.01
C ASP A 106 11.33 11.09 3.36
N ASN A 107 10.20 10.52 3.80
CA ASN A 107 10.06 9.11 4.15
C ASN A 107 8.79 8.56 3.50
N SER A 108 8.72 8.61 2.16
CA SER A 108 7.56 8.15 1.39
C SER A 108 7.61 6.65 1.18
N SER A 109 6.58 5.93 1.63
CA SER A 109 6.44 4.51 1.33
C SER A 109 6.23 4.29 -0.16
N ARG A 110 7.15 3.54 -0.78
CA ARG A 110 7.05 3.14 -2.18
C ARG A 110 6.48 1.74 -2.34
N PHE A 111 5.82 1.26 -1.29
CA PHE A 111 5.08 0.02 -1.30
C PHE A 111 3.81 0.09 -0.48
N GLY A 112 2.80 -0.65 -0.92
CA GLY A 112 1.60 -0.88 -0.13
C GLY A 112 1.86 -1.94 0.92
N LYS A 113 1.50 -1.66 2.18
CA LYS A 113 1.48 -2.61 3.29
C LYS A 113 0.05 -2.96 3.63
N PHE A 114 -0.30 -4.22 3.49
CA PHE A 114 -1.49 -4.78 4.15
C PHE A 114 -1.00 -5.64 5.31
N ILE A 115 -1.38 -5.33 6.54
CA ILE A 115 -0.93 -6.02 7.75
C ILE A 115 -2.14 -6.74 8.34
N GLU A 116 -2.14 -8.07 8.34
CA GLU A 116 -3.18 -8.88 8.96
C GLU A 116 -2.73 -9.38 10.34
N LEU A 117 -3.51 -9.02 11.37
CA LEU A 117 -3.43 -9.55 12.72
C LEU A 117 -4.41 -10.72 12.86
N GLN A 118 -3.89 -11.84 13.35
CA GLN A 118 -4.63 -13.08 13.53
C GLN A 118 -4.92 -13.28 15.02
N LEU A 119 -6.20 -13.47 15.35
CA LEU A 119 -6.71 -13.54 16.71
C LEU A 119 -7.37 -14.91 16.96
N ASP A 120 -7.24 -15.41 18.20
CA ASP A 120 -7.87 -16.65 18.64
C ASP A 120 -9.39 -16.48 18.83
N SER A 121 -10.09 -17.57 19.16
CA SER A 121 -11.54 -17.55 19.40
C SER A 121 -11.98 -16.69 20.58
N GLY A 122 -11.07 -16.31 21.48
CA GLY A 122 -11.27 -15.35 22.56
C GLY A 122 -10.92 -13.91 22.18
N CYS A 123 -10.65 -13.65 20.89
CA CYS A 123 -10.14 -12.39 20.35
C CYS A 123 -8.79 -11.96 20.95
N ARG A 124 -7.99 -12.90 21.47
CA ARG A 124 -6.63 -12.64 21.97
C ARG A 124 -5.60 -12.91 20.87
N LEU A 125 -4.42 -12.32 20.98
CA LEU A 125 -3.31 -12.64 20.07
C LEU A 125 -2.74 -14.04 20.40
N GLU A 126 -2.59 -14.89 19.39
CA GLU A 126 -2.15 -16.29 19.59
C GLU A 126 -0.61 -16.40 19.73
N GLY A 127 -0.14 -17.36 20.56
CA GLY A 127 1.28 -17.55 20.86
C GLY A 127 1.81 -18.97 21.05
N ARG A 128 1.41 -19.95 20.23
CA ARG A 128 1.96 -21.33 20.25
C ARG A 128 2.02 -21.97 18.86
N VAL A 129 3.13 -22.64 18.52
CA VAL A 129 3.20 -23.61 17.39
C VAL A 129 4.01 -24.84 17.78
N ASN A 130 3.48 -26.04 17.51
CA ASN A 130 4.16 -27.35 17.63
C ASN A 130 4.68 -27.84 16.25
N LYS A 131 5.81 -28.56 16.30
CA LYS A 131 6.61 -29.24 15.24
C LYS A 131 5.89 -29.59 13.91
N LEU A 132 6.49 -29.25 12.75
CA LEU A 132 5.96 -29.49 11.39
C LEU A 132 6.80 -30.46 10.52
N SER A 133 6.08 -31.12 9.60
CA SER A 133 6.50 -31.92 8.43
C SER A 133 5.60 -31.54 7.23
N TRP A 134 6.07 -31.73 5.99
CA TRP A 134 5.71 -30.95 4.78
C TRP A 134 4.89 -31.68 3.70
N LYS A 135 4.03 -30.93 2.95
CA LYS A 135 3.72 -31.11 1.50
C LYS A 135 2.90 -29.93 0.92
N PHE A 136 3.13 -29.58 -0.36
CA PHE A 136 2.66 -28.37 -1.09
C PHE A 136 1.69 -28.66 -2.26
N SER A 137 0.92 -27.62 -2.64
CA SER A 137 0.52 -27.33 -4.04
C SER A 137 0.47 -25.80 -4.28
N SER A 138 1.46 -25.35 -5.08
CA SER A 138 1.64 -24.06 -5.82
C SER A 138 1.25 -22.71 -5.20
N ILE A 139 2.27 -21.87 -4.93
CA ILE A 139 2.16 -20.41 -4.66
C ILE A 139 3.28 -19.71 -5.45
N ALA A 140 2.97 -19.08 -6.58
CA ALA A 140 3.91 -18.25 -7.35
C ALA A 140 3.43 -16.80 -7.53
N GLU A 141 2.33 -16.40 -6.88
CA GLU A 141 1.79 -15.04 -6.98
C GLU A 141 1.53 -14.49 -5.58
N VAL A 142 1.78 -13.19 -5.39
CA VAL A 142 1.82 -12.44 -4.11
C VAL A 142 3.17 -12.49 -3.38
N LEU A 143 3.90 -11.37 -3.45
CA LEU A 143 4.95 -11.01 -2.48
C LEU A 143 4.28 -10.79 -1.11
N SER A 144 4.00 -11.88 -0.41
CA SER A 144 3.38 -11.87 0.91
C SER A 144 4.45 -11.78 2.00
N ALA A 145 4.79 -10.58 2.50
CA ALA A 145 5.63 -10.45 3.69
C ALA A 145 4.95 -11.07 4.92
N ARG A 146 5.43 -12.22 5.38
CA ARG A 146 5.05 -12.77 6.68
C ARG A 146 6.16 -12.48 7.68
N ILE A 147 5.86 -11.77 8.77
CA ILE A 147 6.84 -11.49 9.83
C ILE A 147 6.74 -12.63 10.85
N LEU A 148 7.73 -13.54 10.89
CA LEU A 148 7.88 -14.51 11.97
C LEU A 148 8.73 -13.91 13.09
N ALA A 149 8.15 -13.68 14.26
CA ALA A 149 8.90 -13.39 15.47
C ALA A 149 9.27 -14.71 16.18
N PHE A 150 10.51 -14.88 16.65
CA PHE A 150 10.95 -16.07 17.41
C PHE A 150 11.39 -15.72 18.83
N ARG A 151 10.86 -16.41 19.87
CA ARG A 151 11.42 -16.38 21.24
C ARG A 151 11.45 -17.80 21.80
N GLY A 152 12.63 -18.27 22.24
CA GLY A 152 12.78 -19.58 22.88
C GLY A 152 12.39 -20.79 22.01
N GLY A 153 12.60 -20.72 20.69
CA GLY A 153 12.24 -21.79 19.75
C GLY A 153 10.76 -21.85 19.34
N LYS A 154 9.93 -20.84 19.68
CA LYS A 154 8.52 -20.76 19.30
C LYS A 154 8.26 -19.63 18.28
N PRO A 155 7.73 -19.93 17.07
CA PRO A 155 7.37 -18.93 16.03
C PRO A 155 5.93 -18.38 16.17
N TYR A 156 5.70 -17.13 15.71
CA TYR A 156 4.41 -16.43 15.65
C TYR A 156 4.11 -15.94 14.22
N LEU A 157 2.91 -16.15 13.66
CA LEU A 157 2.58 -15.81 12.26
C LEU A 157 1.92 -14.41 12.10
N LEU A 158 2.54 -13.54 11.31
CA LEU A 158 1.92 -12.36 10.70
C LEU A 158 1.79 -12.59 9.20
N GLN A 159 0.73 -12.09 8.54
CA GLN A 159 0.63 -12.10 7.08
C GLN A 159 0.42 -10.70 6.54
N GLY A 160 1.25 -10.29 5.60
CA GLY A 160 1.08 -9.07 4.85
C GLY A 160 1.36 -9.26 3.37
N ALA A 161 0.75 -8.41 2.55
CA ALA A 161 1.02 -8.31 1.12
C ALA A 161 1.81 -7.04 0.86
N MET A 162 2.83 -7.12 0.00
CA MET A 162 3.75 -6.03 -0.30
C MET A 162 3.91 -5.83 -1.80
N PHE A 163 3.74 -4.58 -2.27
CA PHE A 163 3.89 -4.20 -3.67
C PHE A 163 4.97 -3.15 -3.81
N ALA A 164 6.17 -3.48 -4.27
CA ALA A 164 7.23 -2.50 -4.45
C ALA A 164 7.07 -1.75 -5.78
N LEU A 165 7.16 -0.42 -5.75
CA LEU A 165 7.27 0.46 -6.90
C LEU A 165 8.67 1.08 -6.93
N PHE A 166 9.23 1.21 -8.13
CA PHE A 166 10.58 1.73 -8.33
C PHE A 166 10.67 3.23 -7.97
N CYS A 167 11.86 3.67 -7.55
CA CYS A 167 12.18 5.07 -7.35
C CYS A 167 12.55 5.72 -8.69
N THR A 168 12.10 6.96 -8.91
CA THR A 168 12.41 7.73 -10.13
C THR A 168 13.74 8.49 -10.00
N PHE A 169 14.29 9.01 -11.10
CA PHE A 169 15.62 9.65 -11.15
C PHE A 169 15.70 10.98 -10.36
N GLU A 170 14.56 11.60 -10.07
CA GLU A 170 14.46 12.85 -9.27
C GLU A 170 14.26 12.56 -7.77
N GLU A 171 14.09 11.29 -7.41
CA GLU A 171 13.90 10.83 -6.03
C GLU A 171 15.20 10.20 -5.54
N ARG A 172 15.45 10.26 -4.22
CA ARG A 172 16.52 9.43 -3.65
C ARG A 172 16.13 7.97 -3.77
N ASN A 173 17.14 7.11 -3.88
CA ASN A 173 16.93 5.67 -3.79
C ASN A 173 16.40 5.24 -2.40
N PHE A 174 16.17 3.94 -2.18
CA PHE A 174 15.73 3.45 -0.88
C PHE A 174 16.70 3.82 0.25
N HIS A 175 16.16 4.14 1.43
CA HIS A 175 16.94 4.61 2.57
C HIS A 175 18.09 3.66 2.96
N ILE A 176 17.93 2.36 2.76
CA ILE A 176 18.94 1.34 3.09
C ILE A 176 20.30 1.62 2.42
N PHE A 177 20.33 2.11 1.18
CA PHE A 177 21.60 2.38 0.50
C PHE A 177 22.37 3.52 1.17
N TYR A 178 21.66 4.57 1.57
CA TYR A 178 22.28 5.69 2.31
C TYR A 178 22.66 5.28 3.74
N GLN A 179 21.88 4.41 4.38
CA GLN A 179 22.22 3.86 5.71
C GLN A 179 23.47 2.98 5.65
N MET A 180 23.62 2.16 4.60
CA MET A 180 24.83 1.34 4.38
C MET A 180 26.07 2.21 4.16
N LEU A 181 25.93 3.31 3.40
CA LEU A 181 27.04 4.27 3.19
C LEU A 181 27.36 5.11 4.44
N ALA A 182 26.40 5.29 5.34
CA ALA A 182 26.58 5.97 6.62
C ALA A 182 27.08 5.05 7.75
N ALA A 183 27.28 3.75 7.46
CA ALA A 183 27.79 2.80 8.44
C ALA A 183 29.25 3.10 8.83
N ASP A 184 29.69 2.53 9.96
CA ASP A 184 31.08 2.65 10.41
C ASP A 184 32.07 2.06 9.39
N ALA A 185 33.34 2.47 9.49
CA ALA A 185 34.37 2.10 8.52
C ALA A 185 34.63 0.58 8.47
N GLU A 186 34.48 -0.13 9.59
CA GLU A 186 34.64 -1.58 9.65
C GLU A 186 33.54 -2.27 8.84
N THR A 187 32.27 -1.89 9.08
CA THR A 187 31.11 -2.38 8.33
C THR A 187 31.24 -2.07 6.85
N ARG A 188 31.58 -0.82 6.46
CA ARG A 188 31.76 -0.42 5.05
C ARG A 188 32.86 -1.21 4.35
N THR A 189 33.96 -1.47 5.04
CA THR A 189 35.06 -2.29 4.51
C THR A 189 34.62 -3.74 4.33
N ALA A 190 33.90 -4.30 5.30
CA ALA A 190 33.39 -5.67 5.24
C ALA A 190 32.43 -5.92 4.07
N ILE A 191 31.64 -4.91 3.66
CA ILE A 191 30.72 -4.99 2.52
C ILE A 191 31.30 -4.44 1.21
N GLY A 192 32.60 -4.13 1.17
CA GLY A 192 33.30 -3.70 -0.04
C GLY A 192 32.99 -2.27 -0.50
N LEU A 193 32.41 -1.42 0.36
CA LEU A 193 32.13 0.00 0.08
C LEU A 193 33.33 0.92 0.37
N GLY A 194 34.41 0.38 0.95
CA GLY A 194 35.67 1.07 1.21
C GLY A 194 35.55 2.23 2.21
N ASP A 195 36.69 2.86 2.53
CA ASP A 195 36.74 4.04 3.38
C ASP A 195 36.50 5.28 2.52
N SER A 196 35.24 5.53 2.20
CA SER A 196 34.85 6.67 1.39
C SER A 196 34.97 7.95 2.22
N SER A 197 36.05 8.70 2.01
CA SER A 197 36.15 10.15 2.24
C SER A 197 35.34 10.92 1.19
N LEU A 198 34.19 10.38 0.77
CA LEU A 198 33.35 10.98 -0.26
C LEU A 198 32.65 12.20 0.34
N SER A 199 32.65 13.30 -0.39
CA SER A 199 31.80 14.44 -0.07
C SER A 199 30.32 14.01 -0.05
N ARG A 200 29.46 14.80 0.61
CA ARG A 200 28.00 14.52 0.69
C ARG A 200 27.39 14.30 -0.71
N ASP A 201 27.84 15.04 -1.72
CA ASP A 201 27.34 14.94 -3.09
C ASP A 201 27.81 13.68 -3.80
N GLU A 202 29.05 13.26 -3.58
CA GLU A 202 29.58 12.02 -4.15
C GLU A 202 28.95 10.78 -3.51
N SER A 203 28.69 10.82 -2.20
CA SER A 203 27.97 9.77 -1.48
C SER A 203 26.54 9.62 -1.98
N SER A 204 25.86 10.73 -2.32
CA SER A 204 24.52 10.70 -2.91
C SER A 204 24.53 10.04 -4.29
N LYS A 205 25.47 10.43 -5.17
CA LYS A 205 25.61 9.83 -6.51
C LYS A 205 25.98 8.35 -6.44
N LEU A 206 26.86 7.96 -5.52
CA LEU A 206 27.21 6.55 -5.32
C LEU A 206 26.02 5.75 -4.80
N ALA A 207 25.22 6.29 -3.88
CA ALA A 207 24.00 5.65 -3.40
C ALA A 207 22.98 5.46 -4.52
N ASP A 208 22.85 6.44 -5.42
CA ASP A 208 21.95 6.36 -6.57
C ASP A 208 22.44 5.31 -7.57
N CYS A 209 23.74 5.29 -7.90
CA CYS A 209 24.34 4.28 -8.79
C CYS A 209 24.32 2.86 -8.19
N ALA A 210 24.71 2.71 -6.93
CA ALA A 210 24.69 1.42 -6.22
C ALA A 210 23.25 0.92 -6.02
N GLY A 211 22.32 1.84 -5.73
CA GLY A 211 20.90 1.53 -5.65
C GLY A 211 20.28 1.24 -7.02
N GLN A 212 20.77 1.83 -8.12
CA GLN A 212 20.38 1.45 -9.49
C GLN A 212 20.90 0.06 -9.86
N ALA A 213 22.14 -0.27 -9.47
CA ALA A 213 22.71 -1.61 -9.66
C ALA A 213 22.03 -2.67 -8.79
N ALA A 214 21.66 -2.33 -7.55
CA ALA A 214 20.91 -3.21 -6.66
C ALA A 214 19.43 -3.31 -7.05
N ALA A 215 18.81 -2.23 -7.53
CA ALA A 215 17.48 -2.27 -8.14
C ALA A 215 17.51 -3.13 -9.40
N ALA A 216 18.54 -3.03 -10.24
CA ALA A 216 18.75 -3.96 -11.35
C ALA A 216 18.89 -5.40 -10.83
N ALA A 217 19.72 -5.68 -9.82
CA ALA A 217 19.82 -7.02 -9.19
C ALA A 217 18.50 -7.53 -8.58
N GLN A 218 17.64 -6.63 -8.12
CA GLN A 218 16.36 -6.94 -7.50
C GLN A 218 15.25 -7.14 -8.53
N VAL A 219 15.26 -6.37 -9.63
CA VAL A 219 14.49 -6.62 -10.86
C VAL A 219 14.88 -7.99 -11.41
N LEU A 220 16.19 -8.27 -11.51
CA LEU A 220 16.74 -9.57 -11.91
C LEU A 220 16.17 -10.73 -11.08
N ALA A 221 16.00 -10.54 -9.78
CA ALA A 221 15.41 -11.55 -8.90
C ALA A 221 13.88 -11.67 -9.06
N VAL A 222 13.15 -10.54 -9.03
CA VAL A 222 11.67 -10.49 -9.12
C VAL A 222 11.15 -10.96 -10.48
N ASP A 223 11.81 -10.63 -11.58
CA ASP A 223 11.37 -11.00 -12.93
C ASP A 223 11.58 -12.47 -13.26
N ALA A 224 12.58 -13.11 -12.65
CA ALA A 224 12.80 -14.55 -12.73
C ALA A 224 11.70 -15.39 -11.99
N GLY A 225 10.65 -14.73 -11.48
CA GLY A 225 9.61 -15.33 -10.65
C GLY A 225 10.07 -15.57 -9.21
N HIS A 226 11.21 -15.01 -8.82
CA HIS A 226 11.73 -15.18 -7.47
C HIS A 226 11.49 -13.93 -6.63
N PRO A 227 10.87 -14.02 -5.48
CA PRO A 227 10.69 -12.86 -4.62
C PRO A 227 12.11 -12.48 -4.13
N GLY A 228 12.71 -11.41 -4.65
CA GLY A 228 14.13 -11.00 -4.46
C GLY A 228 14.59 -10.81 -3.01
N SER A 229 15.60 -9.99 -2.72
CA SER A 229 16.10 -9.82 -1.33
C SER A 229 14.97 -9.51 -0.33
N ILE A 230 14.08 -8.58 -0.67
CA ILE A 230 12.85 -8.25 0.08
C ILE A 230 11.88 -9.44 0.19
N GLY A 231 11.80 -10.23 -0.88
CA GLY A 231 10.96 -11.41 -0.97
C GLY A 231 11.48 -12.62 -0.18
N TRP A 232 12.79 -12.72 0.03
CA TRP A 232 13.42 -13.72 0.88
C TRP A 232 13.17 -13.48 2.37
N TRP A 233 13.26 -12.22 2.82
CA TRP A 233 12.81 -11.84 4.18
C TRP A 233 11.34 -12.23 4.43
N SER A 234 10.53 -12.16 3.38
CA SER A 234 9.11 -12.53 3.35
C SER A 234 8.87 -14.06 3.32
N ARG A 235 9.80 -14.85 2.75
CA ARG A 235 9.66 -16.30 2.49
C ARG A 235 9.97 -17.19 3.70
N SER A 236 10.82 -16.76 4.62
CA SER A 236 11.23 -17.55 5.80
C SER A 236 10.10 -17.83 6.82
N ALA A 237 8.84 -17.64 6.43
CA ALA A 237 7.69 -17.46 7.32
C ALA A 237 6.39 -18.17 6.90
N LYS A 238 6.45 -19.31 6.20
CA LYS A 238 5.28 -20.12 5.84
C LYS A 238 5.45 -21.50 6.49
N GLN A 239 4.67 -21.91 7.49
CA GLN A 239 3.30 -22.45 7.35
C GLN A 239 2.79 -22.98 8.72
N LEU A 240 1.59 -22.56 9.19
CA LEU A 240 0.47 -23.37 9.73
C LEU A 240 -0.61 -22.39 10.22
N VAL A 241 -1.68 -22.16 9.46
CA VAL A 241 -2.90 -21.52 9.95
C VAL A 241 -3.95 -22.62 10.01
N ARG A 242 -4.22 -23.15 11.21
CA ARG A 242 -5.42 -23.97 11.44
C ARG A 242 -6.49 -23.08 12.06
N HIS A 243 -7.67 -23.06 11.44
CA HIS A 243 -8.93 -22.48 11.93
C HIS A 243 -8.80 -21.24 12.83
N LEU A 244 -8.17 -20.18 12.31
CA LEU A 244 -8.26 -18.87 12.94
C LEU A 244 -9.68 -18.35 12.77
N SER A 245 -10.27 -17.98 13.90
CA SER A 245 -11.69 -17.63 13.97
C SER A 245 -11.96 -16.20 13.53
N ALA A 246 -10.97 -15.29 13.67
CA ALA A 246 -11.18 -13.88 13.37
C ALA A 246 -9.89 -13.16 12.94
N ARG A 247 -9.99 -12.28 11.94
CA ARG A 247 -8.87 -11.52 11.35
C ARG A 247 -9.13 -10.03 11.43
N LEU A 248 -8.10 -9.27 11.79
CA LEU A 248 -8.13 -7.81 11.78
C LEU A 248 -6.99 -7.27 10.94
N ALA A 249 -7.31 -6.58 9.85
CA ALA A 249 -6.33 -6.03 8.94
C ALA A 249 -6.18 -4.51 9.05
N LEU A 250 -4.96 -4.04 8.83
CA LEU A 250 -4.58 -2.63 8.73
C LEU A 250 -3.98 -2.40 7.34
N SER A 251 -4.40 -1.33 6.66
CA SER A 251 -3.83 -0.96 5.37
C SER A 251 -3.05 0.35 5.48
N ASP A 252 -1.76 0.30 5.15
CA ASP A 252 -0.88 1.45 4.91
C ASP A 252 -0.45 1.42 3.44
N ILE A 253 -1.32 1.93 2.56
CA ILE A 253 -1.03 2.03 1.13
C ILE A 253 -0.47 3.43 0.85
N PHE A 254 0.44 3.51 -0.12
CA PHE A 254 0.97 4.77 -0.62
C PHE A 254 -0.18 5.75 -0.94
N GLY A 255 0.06 7.04 -0.67
CA GLY A 255 -0.96 8.06 -0.92
C GLY A 255 -1.08 8.36 -2.41
N PHE A 256 -2.18 9.00 -2.80
CA PHE A 256 -2.29 9.62 -4.11
C PHE A 256 -1.13 10.61 -4.34
N GLU A 257 -0.53 10.57 -5.53
CA GLU A 257 0.63 11.38 -5.90
C GLU A 257 0.39 12.09 -7.24
N SER A 258 0.76 13.37 -7.30
CA SER A 258 0.76 14.15 -8.54
C SER A 258 1.98 15.06 -8.53
N PHE A 259 2.95 14.81 -9.40
CA PHE A 259 4.16 15.59 -9.54
C PHE A 259 4.11 16.46 -10.80
N ALA A 260 5.16 17.27 -11.01
CA ALA A 260 5.31 18.04 -12.25
C ALA A 260 5.46 17.11 -13.46
N ILE A 261 6.12 15.96 -13.27
CA ILE A 261 6.28 14.89 -14.26
C ILE A 261 5.83 13.58 -13.62
N ASN A 262 4.74 12.98 -14.12
CA ASN A 262 4.22 11.71 -13.63
C ASN A 262 4.53 10.60 -14.63
N ARG A 263 5.07 9.48 -14.15
CA ARG A 263 5.49 8.35 -14.97
C ARG A 263 4.68 7.10 -14.63
N PHE A 264 5.12 5.95 -15.13
CA PHE A 264 4.47 4.66 -14.97
C PHE A 264 4.21 4.32 -13.50
N GLU A 265 5.15 4.63 -12.61
CA GLU A 265 5.04 4.35 -11.18
C GLU A 265 3.90 5.16 -10.53
N GLN A 266 3.76 6.44 -10.88
CA GLN A 266 2.65 7.26 -10.39
C GLN A 266 1.30 6.75 -10.93
N LEU A 267 1.24 6.17 -12.13
CA LEU A 267 0.00 5.56 -12.64
C LEU A 267 -0.42 4.39 -11.75
N CYS A 268 0.50 3.47 -11.44
CA CYS A 268 0.22 2.33 -10.56
C CYS A 268 -0.20 2.79 -9.15
N ILE A 269 0.45 3.81 -8.61
CA ILE A 269 0.12 4.42 -7.31
C ILE A 269 -1.31 4.97 -7.31
N ASN A 270 -1.64 5.79 -8.31
CA ASN A 270 -2.94 6.43 -8.38
C ASN A 270 -4.05 5.43 -8.72
N TYR A 271 -3.77 4.42 -9.54
CA TYR A 271 -4.69 3.32 -9.82
C TYR A 271 -5.06 2.51 -8.55
N ALA A 272 -4.09 2.20 -7.69
CA ALA A 272 -4.40 1.57 -6.40
C ALA A 272 -5.22 2.47 -5.48
N ASN A 273 -4.94 3.78 -5.44
CA ASN A 273 -5.79 4.72 -4.70
C ASN A 273 -7.21 4.80 -5.28
N GLU A 274 -7.36 4.72 -6.61
CA GLU A 274 -8.66 4.66 -7.30
C GLU A 274 -9.48 3.43 -6.88
N LYS A 275 -8.84 2.25 -6.79
CA LYS A 275 -9.49 1.02 -6.30
C LYS A 275 -9.96 1.11 -4.85
N LEU A 276 -9.12 1.65 -3.97
CA LEU A 276 -9.47 1.87 -2.56
C LEU A 276 -10.61 2.88 -2.44
N GLN A 277 -10.59 3.95 -3.25
CA GLN A 277 -11.65 4.92 -3.28
C GLN A 277 -12.96 4.31 -3.79
N GLN A 278 -12.92 3.40 -4.78
CA GLN A 278 -14.13 2.72 -5.25
C GLN A 278 -14.77 1.86 -4.15
N LYS A 279 -13.97 1.19 -3.31
CA LYS A 279 -14.48 0.44 -2.16
C LYS A 279 -15.12 1.36 -1.12
N PHE A 280 -14.51 2.51 -0.83
CA PHE A 280 -15.13 3.52 0.02
C PHE A 280 -16.46 4.03 -0.55
N THR A 281 -16.47 4.41 -1.83
CA THR A 281 -17.67 4.89 -2.53
C THR A 281 -18.79 3.83 -2.50
N HIS A 282 -18.43 2.56 -2.66
CA HIS A 282 -19.37 1.47 -2.55
C HIS A 282 -19.95 1.34 -1.13
N ASP A 283 -19.09 1.27 -0.11
CA ASP A 283 -19.52 0.99 1.26
C ASP A 283 -20.28 2.14 1.91
N VAL A 284 -19.80 3.37 1.72
CA VAL A 284 -20.37 4.56 2.39
C VAL A 284 -21.60 5.07 1.65
N PHE A 285 -21.65 4.87 0.32
CA PHE A 285 -22.74 5.37 -0.50
C PHE A 285 -23.59 4.23 -1.05
N LYS A 286 -23.10 3.48 -2.04
CA LYS A 286 -23.96 2.54 -2.81
C LYS A 286 -24.67 1.51 -1.94
N ALA A 287 -23.96 0.85 -1.02
CA ALA A 287 -24.50 -0.18 -0.15
C ALA A 287 -25.59 0.38 0.78
N VAL A 288 -25.36 1.55 1.40
CA VAL A 288 -26.33 2.21 2.28
C VAL A 288 -27.61 2.57 1.52
N GLN A 289 -27.48 3.13 0.31
CA GLN A 289 -28.62 3.51 -0.51
C GLN A 289 -29.45 2.29 -0.95
N GLN A 290 -28.79 1.20 -1.33
CA GLN A 290 -29.44 -0.06 -1.70
C GLN A 290 -30.21 -0.66 -0.53
N GLU A 291 -29.65 -0.60 0.66
CA GLU A 291 -30.26 -1.11 1.88
C GLU A 291 -31.48 -0.29 2.31
N TYR A 292 -31.42 1.06 2.31
CA TYR A 292 -32.59 1.89 2.60
C TYR A 292 -33.72 1.66 1.60
N THR A 293 -33.37 1.42 0.34
CA THR A 293 -34.35 1.04 -0.69
C THR A 293 -34.97 -0.32 -0.39
N ALA A 294 -34.17 -1.30 0.05
CA ALA A 294 -34.63 -2.64 0.38
C ALA A 294 -35.51 -2.68 1.64
N GLU A 295 -35.19 -1.87 2.65
CA GLU A 295 -35.97 -1.73 3.89
C GLU A 295 -37.19 -0.81 3.73
N GLY A 296 -37.38 -0.19 2.56
CA GLY A 296 -38.50 0.72 2.30
C GLY A 296 -38.44 2.01 3.12
N ILE A 297 -37.25 2.40 3.58
CA ILE A 297 -37.05 3.64 4.34
C ILE A 297 -37.20 4.83 3.39
N PRO A 298 -38.07 5.82 3.69
CA PRO A 298 -38.16 7.03 2.90
C PRO A 298 -36.92 7.90 3.13
N TRP A 299 -36.12 8.12 2.08
CA TRP A 299 -34.91 8.93 2.15
C TRP A 299 -34.61 9.60 0.80
N ASP A 300 -34.00 10.79 0.82
CA ASP A 300 -33.64 11.52 -0.39
C ASP A 300 -32.32 11.00 -0.95
N ARG A 301 -32.30 10.64 -2.25
CA ARG A 301 -31.09 10.18 -2.91
C ARG A 301 -30.00 11.25 -2.87
N ILE A 302 -28.87 10.92 -2.26
CA ILE A 302 -27.70 11.80 -2.21
C ILE A 302 -26.79 11.47 -3.38
N GLU A 303 -26.57 12.47 -4.23
CA GLU A 303 -25.61 12.41 -5.32
C GLU A 303 -24.17 12.39 -4.77
N PHE A 304 -23.36 11.51 -5.35
CA PHE A 304 -21.93 11.39 -5.05
C PHE A 304 -21.16 11.14 -6.35
N LYS A 305 -19.86 11.43 -6.34
CA LYS A 305 -18.97 11.21 -7.48
C LYS A 305 -18.53 9.74 -7.51
N ASP A 306 -19.01 8.97 -8.50
CA ASP A 306 -18.58 7.59 -8.73
C ASP A 306 -17.33 7.55 -9.62
N ASN A 307 -16.32 6.81 -9.18
CA ASN A 307 -15.06 6.69 -9.87
C ASN A 307 -14.91 5.40 -10.70
N ALA A 308 -15.98 4.62 -10.82
CA ALA A 308 -16.04 3.45 -11.70
C ALA A 308 -15.61 3.72 -13.17
N PRO A 309 -15.96 4.86 -13.81
CA PRO A 309 -15.51 5.15 -15.18
C PRO A 309 -13.99 5.25 -15.30
N ILE A 310 -13.31 5.79 -14.28
CA ILE A 310 -11.85 5.94 -14.26
C ILE A 310 -11.19 4.55 -14.16
N LEU A 311 -11.76 3.65 -13.33
CA LEU A 311 -11.30 2.27 -13.28
C LEU A 311 -11.54 1.53 -14.61
N ALA A 312 -12.65 1.78 -15.30
CA ALA A 312 -12.93 1.20 -16.61
C ALA A 312 -11.93 1.67 -17.68
N LEU A 313 -11.56 2.96 -17.67
CA LEU A 313 -10.51 3.52 -18.52
C LEU A 313 -9.17 2.81 -18.32
N ILE A 314 -8.84 2.41 -17.08
CA ILE A 314 -7.58 1.70 -16.78
C ILE A 314 -7.66 0.21 -17.13
N GLU A 315 -8.75 -0.47 -16.73
CA GLU A 315 -8.80 -1.93 -16.64
C GLU A 315 -9.53 -2.64 -17.77
N SER A 316 -10.35 -1.94 -18.54
CA SER A 316 -11.19 -2.56 -19.57
C SER A 316 -10.37 -3.18 -20.70
N LYS A 317 -11.03 -3.95 -21.58
CA LYS A 317 -10.38 -4.57 -22.75
C LYS A 317 -9.78 -3.55 -23.72
N LEU A 318 -10.30 -2.32 -23.72
CA LEU A 318 -9.78 -1.19 -24.46
C LEU A 318 -9.15 -0.14 -23.52
N GLY A 319 -8.82 -0.54 -22.29
CA GLY A 319 -8.24 0.34 -21.29
C GLY A 319 -6.72 0.45 -21.40
N ILE A 320 -6.16 1.32 -20.58
CA ILE A 320 -4.72 1.63 -20.52
C ILE A 320 -3.88 0.35 -20.39
N VAL A 321 -4.23 -0.56 -19.48
CA VAL A 321 -3.47 -1.79 -19.24
C VAL A 321 -3.44 -2.68 -20.48
N ALA A 322 -4.60 -2.90 -21.11
CA ALA A 322 -4.70 -3.77 -22.28
C ALA A 322 -3.92 -3.19 -23.47
N MET A 323 -4.03 -1.89 -23.71
CA MET A 323 -3.30 -1.21 -24.79
C MET A 323 -1.79 -1.19 -24.57
N LEU A 324 -1.33 -0.97 -23.34
CA LEU A 324 0.10 -0.99 -23.02
C LEU A 324 0.69 -2.39 -23.24
N ASN A 325 -0.01 -3.43 -22.76
CA ASN A 325 0.43 -4.81 -22.95
C ASN A 325 0.44 -5.23 -24.43
N GLU A 326 -0.49 -4.72 -25.23
CA GLU A 326 -0.51 -4.99 -26.67
C GLU A 326 0.72 -4.40 -27.37
N GLU A 327 1.11 -3.17 -27.02
CA GLU A 327 2.30 -2.53 -27.57
C GLU A 327 3.59 -3.21 -27.09
N CYS A 328 3.63 -3.71 -25.85
CA CYS A 328 4.73 -4.51 -25.32
C CYS A 328 5.05 -5.78 -26.14
N VAL A 329 4.05 -6.40 -26.77
CA VAL A 329 4.21 -7.65 -27.55
C VAL A 329 4.40 -7.38 -29.05
N ARG A 330 4.12 -6.17 -29.53
CA ARG A 330 4.25 -5.82 -30.95
C ARG A 330 5.72 -5.74 -31.37
N PRO A 331 6.14 -6.33 -32.51
CA PRO A 331 7.52 -6.30 -32.99
C PRO A 331 8.13 -4.90 -33.21
N LYS A 332 7.27 -3.87 -33.37
CA LYS A 332 7.64 -2.45 -33.46
C LYS A 332 6.76 -1.60 -32.55
N GLY A 333 6.40 -2.14 -31.39
CA GLY A 333 5.66 -1.39 -30.38
C GLY A 333 6.47 -0.20 -29.90
N SER A 334 5.79 0.93 -29.66
CA SER A 334 6.44 2.14 -29.17
C SER A 334 5.55 2.90 -28.20
N ASN A 335 6.16 3.73 -27.34
CA ASN A 335 5.40 4.56 -26.40
C ASN A 335 4.51 5.58 -27.13
N GLU A 336 4.95 6.07 -28.30
CA GLU A 336 4.22 7.00 -29.16
C GLU A 336 2.99 6.32 -29.77
N ASN A 337 3.12 5.08 -30.24
CA ASN A 337 1.99 4.30 -30.75
C ASN A 337 0.97 4.02 -29.66
N PHE A 338 1.43 3.64 -28.46
CA PHE A 338 0.60 3.46 -27.27
C PHE A 338 -0.22 4.73 -26.97
N VAL A 339 0.42 5.89 -26.86
CA VAL A 339 -0.28 7.15 -26.54
C VAL A 339 -1.19 7.59 -27.67
N SER A 340 -0.76 7.48 -28.92
CA SER A 340 -1.59 7.82 -30.09
C SER A 340 -2.87 7.00 -30.13
N LYS A 341 -2.77 5.68 -29.84
CA LYS A 341 -3.93 4.79 -29.73
C LYS A 341 -4.83 5.21 -28.57
N LEU A 342 -4.26 5.48 -27.40
CA LEU A 342 -5.00 5.92 -26.21
C LEU A 342 -5.81 7.20 -26.48
N LEU A 343 -5.17 8.22 -27.07
CA LEU A 343 -5.80 9.49 -27.43
C LEU A 343 -6.92 9.28 -28.45
N SER A 344 -6.74 8.39 -29.42
CA SER A 344 -7.76 8.13 -30.46
C SER A 344 -9.01 7.44 -29.91
N VAL A 345 -8.85 6.52 -28.96
CA VAL A 345 -9.95 5.71 -28.41
C VAL A 345 -10.69 6.45 -27.30
N HIS A 346 -9.98 7.20 -26.44
CA HIS A 346 -10.55 7.77 -25.22
C HIS A 346 -10.78 9.29 -25.26
N LYS A 347 -10.62 9.95 -26.42
CA LYS A 347 -10.81 11.41 -26.58
C LYS A 347 -12.14 11.96 -26.05
N GLU A 348 -13.19 11.14 -26.06
CA GLU A 348 -14.56 11.51 -25.63
C GLU A 348 -14.90 11.01 -24.23
N ASP A 349 -13.99 10.29 -23.57
CA ASP A 349 -14.21 9.76 -22.23
C ASP A 349 -14.19 10.87 -21.16
N GLY A 350 -15.22 10.89 -20.31
CA GLY A 350 -15.33 11.75 -19.14
C GLY A 350 -14.22 11.57 -18.09
N ALA A 351 -13.49 10.46 -18.12
CA ALA A 351 -12.35 10.20 -17.25
C ALA A 351 -10.99 10.58 -17.88
N PHE A 352 -10.97 10.96 -19.16
CA PHE A 352 -9.76 11.22 -19.92
C PHE A 352 -9.74 12.67 -20.42
N SER A 353 -8.55 13.23 -20.65
CA SER A 353 -8.41 14.52 -21.34
C SER A 353 -7.14 14.57 -22.18
N VAL A 354 -7.21 15.35 -23.26
CA VAL A 354 -6.11 15.52 -24.21
C VAL A 354 -5.26 16.74 -23.81
N PRO A 355 -3.91 16.64 -23.79
CA PRO A 355 -3.04 17.77 -23.46
C PRO A 355 -3.20 19.00 -24.38
N LYS A 356 -3.09 20.22 -23.83
CA LYS A 356 -3.08 21.50 -24.58
C LYS A 356 -1.69 21.76 -25.24
N LEU A 357 -1.57 22.73 -26.17
CA LEU A 357 -0.54 22.86 -27.27
C LEU A 357 0.95 22.60 -26.88
N GLY A 358 1.77 21.94 -27.72
CA GLY A 358 3.24 21.75 -27.48
C GLY A 358 3.97 20.62 -28.25
N LYS A 359 5.32 20.59 -28.23
CA LYS A 359 6.16 19.53 -28.88
C LYS A 359 6.37 18.26 -28.04
N MET A 360 6.24 18.31 -26.71
CA MET A 360 6.36 17.16 -25.78
C MET A 360 5.09 16.29 -25.74
N ARG A 361 4.16 16.48 -26.68
CA ARG A 361 2.79 15.96 -26.62
C ARG A 361 2.62 14.49 -27.01
N GLU A 362 3.50 13.97 -27.86
CA GLU A 362 3.31 12.65 -28.48
C GLU A 362 3.33 11.51 -27.44
N LEU A 363 3.90 11.78 -26.26
CA LEU A 363 3.99 10.84 -25.15
C LEU A 363 3.09 11.20 -23.96
N GLN A 364 2.31 12.28 -24.04
CA GLN A 364 1.53 12.77 -22.91
C GLN A 364 0.05 12.44 -23.01
N PHE A 365 -0.54 12.10 -21.88
CA PHE A 365 -1.98 11.94 -21.73
C PHE A 365 -2.41 12.32 -20.32
N CYS A 366 -3.70 12.60 -20.13
CA CYS A 366 -4.22 13.03 -18.84
C CYS A 366 -5.41 12.18 -18.40
N ILE A 367 -5.37 11.76 -17.14
CA ILE A 367 -6.46 11.05 -16.47
C ILE A 367 -7.07 11.98 -15.42
N ARG A 368 -8.40 12.06 -15.41
CA ARG A 368 -9.17 12.81 -14.43
C ARG A 368 -9.52 11.90 -13.26
N HIS A 369 -8.56 11.70 -12.36
CA HIS A 369 -8.73 10.86 -11.17
C HIS A 369 -9.76 11.43 -10.19
N TYR A 370 -10.16 10.61 -9.20
CA TYR A 370 -11.04 11.08 -8.13
C TYR A 370 -10.45 12.31 -7.41
N ALA A 371 -9.12 12.35 -7.25
CA ALA A 371 -8.39 13.38 -6.52
C ALA A 371 -7.89 14.57 -7.37
N GLY A 372 -8.19 14.59 -8.67
CA GLY A 372 -7.79 15.67 -9.57
C GLY A 372 -7.24 15.17 -10.90
N GLU A 373 -6.94 16.10 -11.80
CA GLU A 373 -6.32 15.79 -13.09
C GLU A 373 -4.83 15.51 -12.91
N VAL A 374 -4.35 14.41 -13.49
CA VAL A 374 -2.92 14.05 -13.48
C VAL A 374 -2.46 13.87 -14.91
N MET A 375 -1.41 14.59 -15.28
CA MET A 375 -0.75 14.46 -16.57
C MET A 375 0.41 13.48 -16.48
N TYR A 376 0.37 12.45 -17.31
CA TYR A 376 1.38 11.39 -17.41
C TYR A 376 2.23 11.57 -18.66
N THR A 377 3.51 11.21 -18.57
CA THR A 377 4.41 11.01 -19.71
C THR A 377 4.71 9.53 -19.87
N ALA A 378 4.44 8.98 -21.05
CA ALA A 378 4.63 7.57 -21.42
C ALA A 378 6.07 7.20 -21.77
N GLU A 379 7.02 8.12 -21.60
CA GLU A 379 8.44 7.89 -21.88
C GLU A 379 8.97 6.67 -21.09
N GLY A 380 9.42 5.66 -21.82
CA GLY A 380 10.00 4.43 -21.28
C GLY A 380 8.98 3.44 -20.68
N TRP A 381 7.68 3.62 -20.89
CA TRP A 381 6.66 2.76 -20.27
C TRP A 381 6.70 1.33 -20.76
N LEU A 382 6.93 1.10 -22.05
CA LEU A 382 7.04 -0.26 -22.61
C LEU A 382 8.16 -1.04 -21.95
N ASP A 383 9.35 -0.44 -21.81
CA ASP A 383 10.52 -1.08 -21.19
C ASP A 383 10.26 -1.38 -19.71
N ARG A 384 9.67 -0.41 -18.99
CA ARG A 384 9.28 -0.56 -17.58
C ARG A 384 8.22 -1.63 -17.37
N ASN A 385 7.30 -1.80 -18.32
CA ASN A 385 6.20 -2.74 -18.20
C ASN A 385 6.56 -4.16 -18.64
N ASN A 386 7.47 -4.29 -19.61
CA ASN A 386 7.97 -5.57 -20.11
C ASN A 386 8.77 -6.34 -19.05
N ASP A 387 9.44 -5.64 -18.14
CA ASP A 387 10.20 -6.21 -17.01
C ASP A 387 11.29 -7.21 -17.40
N THR A 388 11.63 -7.35 -18.69
CA THR A 388 12.38 -8.51 -19.18
C THR A 388 13.81 -8.57 -18.67
N VAL A 389 14.15 -9.70 -18.05
CA VAL A 389 15.49 -10.06 -17.62
C VAL A 389 16.05 -11.17 -18.51
N SER A 390 17.31 -11.04 -18.90
CA SER A 390 18.00 -12.07 -19.68
C SER A 390 18.15 -13.36 -18.88
N GLU A 391 17.77 -14.49 -19.50
CA GLU A 391 17.94 -15.83 -18.93
C GLU A 391 19.41 -16.14 -18.62
N ASP A 392 20.35 -15.58 -19.38
CA ASP A 392 21.80 -15.73 -19.11
C ASP A 392 22.19 -15.10 -17.77
N VAL A 393 21.59 -13.96 -17.42
CA VAL A 393 21.85 -13.31 -16.13
C VAL A 393 21.25 -14.11 -14.98
N ILE A 394 20.06 -14.68 -15.16
CA ILE A 394 19.44 -15.58 -14.16
C ILE A 394 20.33 -16.81 -13.94
N ASN A 395 20.80 -17.44 -15.01
CA ASN A 395 21.68 -18.60 -14.93
C ASN A 395 23.02 -18.27 -14.29
N LEU A 396 23.58 -17.08 -14.55
CA LEU A 396 24.77 -16.59 -13.87
C LEU A 396 24.54 -16.46 -12.36
N MET A 397 23.41 -15.89 -11.93
CA MET A 397 23.08 -15.72 -10.51
C MET A 397 22.86 -17.07 -9.81
N ARG A 398 22.25 -18.05 -10.48
CA ARG A 398 22.12 -19.43 -10.00
C ARG A 398 23.47 -20.12 -9.80
N GLY A 399 24.44 -19.82 -10.65
CA GLY A 399 25.81 -20.34 -10.56
C GLY A 399 26.70 -19.64 -9.52
N SER A 400 26.17 -18.70 -8.74
CA SER A 400 26.94 -17.98 -7.74
C SER A 400 27.47 -18.92 -6.65
N GLY A 401 28.74 -18.75 -6.27
CA GLY A 401 29.31 -19.44 -5.10
C GLY A 401 28.77 -18.94 -3.75
N ASN A 402 27.96 -17.87 -3.74
CA ASN A 402 27.26 -17.42 -2.54
C ASN A 402 25.91 -18.16 -2.42
N GLU A 403 25.78 -19.03 -1.42
CA GLU A 403 24.58 -19.85 -1.20
C GLU A 403 23.30 -19.02 -1.05
N LEU A 404 23.38 -17.88 -0.34
CA LEU A 404 22.24 -16.98 -0.20
C LEU A 404 21.82 -16.47 -1.58
N LEU A 405 22.77 -15.95 -2.38
CA LEU A 405 22.49 -15.44 -3.71
C LEU A 405 21.93 -16.54 -4.62
N ALA A 406 22.57 -17.71 -4.69
CA ALA A 406 22.08 -18.82 -5.49
C ALA A 406 20.67 -19.25 -5.09
N SER A 407 20.38 -19.33 -3.77
CA SER A 407 19.05 -19.69 -3.25
C SER A 407 17.95 -18.69 -3.60
N LEU A 408 18.31 -17.43 -3.90
CA LEU A 408 17.34 -16.45 -4.38
C LEU A 408 16.83 -16.77 -5.78
N PHE A 409 17.56 -17.56 -6.58
CA PHE A 409 17.28 -17.82 -7.99
C PHE A 409 16.94 -19.28 -8.35
N THR A 410 16.57 -20.14 -7.38
CA THR A 410 16.44 -21.61 -7.57
C THR A 410 15.12 -22.15 -8.13
N GLU A 411 13.98 -21.45 -8.03
CA GLU A 411 12.68 -21.89 -8.58
C GLU A 411 12.43 -21.60 -10.09
N GLU A 412 12.27 -22.62 -10.93
CA GLU A 412 11.78 -22.42 -12.31
C GLU A 412 10.31 -21.99 -12.33
N SER A 413 10.02 -20.73 -12.68
CA SER A 413 8.66 -20.35 -13.03
C SER A 413 8.44 -20.54 -14.55
N LYS A 414 7.76 -21.62 -14.92
CA LYS A 414 7.17 -21.82 -16.28
C LYS A 414 5.93 -20.93 -16.51
N ALA A 415 5.81 -19.83 -15.78
CA ALA A 415 4.66 -18.95 -15.86
C ALA A 415 4.72 -18.11 -17.13
N LYS A 416 3.56 -17.76 -17.68
CA LYS A 416 3.42 -16.76 -18.74
C LYS A 416 4.18 -15.50 -18.30
N ARG A 417 5.00 -14.92 -19.18
CA ARG A 417 5.69 -13.64 -18.92
C ARG A 417 4.63 -12.53 -18.84
N ASP A 418 4.04 -12.36 -17.67
CA ASP A 418 3.10 -11.29 -17.39
C ASP A 418 3.89 -9.99 -17.15
N THR A 419 3.43 -8.91 -17.79
CA THR A 419 3.95 -7.55 -17.61
C THR A 419 3.77 -7.06 -16.17
N VAL A 420 4.56 -6.09 -15.72
CA VAL A 420 4.47 -5.47 -14.39
C VAL A 420 3.06 -4.98 -14.07
N VAL A 421 2.40 -4.27 -15.00
CA VAL A 421 1.07 -3.71 -14.74
C VAL A 421 0.00 -4.80 -14.61
N THR A 422 0.16 -5.93 -15.32
CA THR A 422 -0.73 -7.09 -15.21
C THR A 422 -0.58 -7.77 -13.86
N LYS A 423 0.67 -8.05 -13.45
CA LYS A 423 0.99 -8.59 -12.11
C LYS A 423 0.42 -7.68 -11.02
N PHE A 424 0.57 -6.36 -11.17
CA PHE A 424 0.03 -5.36 -10.24
C PHE A 424 -1.50 -5.38 -10.19
N LYS A 425 -2.19 -5.33 -11.34
CA LYS A 425 -3.65 -5.40 -11.44
C LYS A 425 -4.23 -6.66 -10.79
N THR A 426 -3.65 -7.82 -11.07
CA THR A 426 -4.08 -9.10 -10.49
C THR A 426 -3.96 -9.07 -8.97
N SER A 427 -2.82 -8.62 -8.47
CA SER A 427 -2.57 -8.60 -7.02
C SER A 427 -3.45 -7.58 -6.28
N LEU A 428 -3.67 -6.41 -6.89
CA LEU A 428 -4.58 -5.41 -6.36
C LEU A 428 -6.02 -5.93 -6.32
N SER A 429 -6.44 -6.67 -7.34
CA SER A 429 -7.77 -7.30 -7.37
C SER A 429 -7.96 -8.31 -6.25
N GLN A 430 -6.97 -9.17 -6.00
CA GLN A 430 -6.98 -10.13 -4.88
C GLN A 430 -7.03 -9.42 -3.51
N LEU A 431 -6.29 -8.32 -3.36
CA LEU A 431 -6.34 -7.50 -2.15
C LEU A 431 -7.75 -6.91 -1.94
N MET A 432 -8.35 -6.35 -2.99
CA MET A 432 -9.69 -5.76 -2.90
C MET A 432 -10.77 -6.82 -2.64
N GLU A 433 -10.62 -8.03 -3.16
CA GLU A 433 -11.50 -9.17 -2.84
C GLU A 433 -11.39 -9.54 -1.35
N THR A 434 -10.17 -9.62 -0.82
CA THR A 434 -9.93 -9.88 0.60
C THR A 434 -10.59 -8.81 1.48
N ILE A 435 -10.39 -7.52 1.16
CA ILE A 435 -11.02 -6.40 1.88
C ILE A 435 -12.55 -6.45 1.75
N GLY A 436 -13.07 -6.85 0.58
CA GLY A 436 -14.51 -6.96 0.31
C GLY A 436 -15.24 -7.94 1.23
N GLN A 437 -14.53 -8.93 1.79
CA GLN A 437 -15.05 -9.93 2.72
C GLN A 437 -14.96 -9.50 4.20
N THR A 438 -14.58 -8.24 4.47
CA THR A 438 -14.41 -7.72 5.83
C THR A 438 -15.32 -6.53 6.11
N ASN A 439 -15.70 -6.35 7.37
CA ASN A 439 -16.30 -5.10 7.83
C ASN A 439 -15.21 -4.02 7.90
N THR A 440 -15.39 -2.93 7.17
CA THR A 440 -14.33 -1.95 6.93
C THR A 440 -14.56 -0.67 7.70
N GLN A 441 -13.55 -0.26 8.47
CA GLN A 441 -13.44 1.05 9.11
C GLN A 441 -12.50 1.95 8.30
N TYR A 442 -12.80 3.24 8.26
CA TYR A 442 -12.08 4.21 7.44
C TYR A 442 -11.41 5.28 8.30
N VAL A 443 -10.13 5.55 8.04
CA VAL A 443 -9.40 6.70 8.59
C VAL A 443 -8.89 7.56 7.44
N ARG A 444 -9.31 8.83 7.40
CA ARG A 444 -8.87 9.82 6.42
C ARG A 444 -7.82 10.74 7.05
N CYS A 445 -6.57 10.56 6.63
CA CYS A 445 -5.45 11.41 7.00
C CYS A 445 -5.44 12.65 6.10
N ILE A 446 -5.39 13.84 6.70
CA ILE A 446 -5.40 15.13 5.99
C ILE A 446 -4.09 15.86 6.24
N LYS A 447 -3.46 16.32 5.16
CA LYS A 447 -2.24 17.13 5.17
C LYS A 447 -2.61 18.62 5.29
N PRO A 448 -2.18 19.33 6.35
CA PRO A 448 -2.63 20.71 6.60
C PRO A 448 -1.94 21.75 5.71
N ASN A 449 -0.70 21.50 5.29
CA ASN A 449 0.11 22.42 4.49
C ASN A 449 1.24 21.65 3.77
N GLN A 450 1.82 22.28 2.75
CA GLN A 450 2.94 21.71 1.99
C GLN A 450 4.30 21.91 2.69
N ASN A 451 4.42 22.91 3.56
CA ASN A 451 5.66 23.34 4.22
C ASN A 451 6.10 22.44 5.37
N LYS A 452 5.32 21.40 5.72
CA LYS A 452 5.53 20.55 6.89
C LYS A 452 5.57 21.34 8.21
N SER A 453 4.84 22.46 8.26
CA SER A 453 4.84 23.38 9.40
C SER A 453 3.76 22.98 10.42
N PRO A 454 4.06 22.93 11.73
CA PRO A 454 3.08 22.58 12.76
C PRO A 454 2.12 23.73 13.11
N ARG A 455 2.29 24.92 12.53
CA ARG A 455 1.52 26.13 12.86
C ARG A 455 0.72 26.69 11.68
N GLU A 456 0.79 26.05 10.52
CA GLU A 456 0.15 26.52 9.29
C GLU A 456 -0.96 25.58 8.85
N VAL A 457 -2.05 26.16 8.35
CA VAL A 457 -3.12 25.45 7.67
C VAL A 457 -3.43 26.18 6.38
N ASN A 458 -3.29 25.50 5.25
CA ASN A 458 -3.77 25.98 3.97
C ASN A 458 -5.20 25.47 3.78
N ASN A 459 -6.18 26.36 3.96
CA ASN A 459 -7.59 26.00 3.92
C ASN A 459 -8.04 25.47 2.55
N GLU A 460 -7.55 26.04 1.44
CA GLU A 460 -7.92 25.61 0.09
C GLU A 460 -7.46 24.16 -0.14
N MET A 461 -6.19 23.88 0.18
CA MET A 461 -5.62 22.54 0.08
C MET A 461 -6.34 21.51 0.96
N VAL A 462 -6.76 21.91 2.16
CA VAL A 462 -7.53 21.04 3.06
C VAL A 462 -8.93 20.76 2.50
N VAL A 463 -9.61 21.79 1.99
CA VAL A 463 -10.93 21.65 1.38
C VAL A 463 -10.88 20.74 0.15
N ASP A 464 -9.85 20.88 -0.68
CA ASP A 464 -9.68 20.03 -1.87
C ASP A 464 -9.45 18.57 -1.48
N GLN A 465 -8.62 18.30 -0.47
CA GLN A 465 -8.46 16.94 0.07
C GLN A 465 -9.78 16.36 0.60
N LEU A 466 -10.60 17.18 1.28
CA LEU A 466 -11.90 16.73 1.82
C LEU A 466 -12.91 16.40 0.70
N ARG A 467 -12.93 17.21 -0.37
CA ARG A 467 -13.75 16.95 -1.57
C ARG A 467 -13.28 15.67 -2.27
N CYS A 468 -11.99 15.58 -2.55
CA CYS A 468 -11.40 14.42 -3.22
C CYS A 468 -11.60 13.13 -2.43
N ALA A 469 -11.43 13.14 -1.11
CA ALA A 469 -11.65 11.96 -0.28
C ALA A 469 -13.13 11.58 -0.11
N GLY A 470 -14.09 12.35 -0.66
CA GLY A 470 -15.53 12.13 -0.52
C GLY A 470 -16.05 12.34 0.90
N VAL A 471 -15.32 13.11 1.72
CA VAL A 471 -15.66 13.31 3.14
C VAL A 471 -16.89 14.19 3.27
N ILE A 472 -17.06 15.18 2.39
CA ILE A 472 -18.20 16.10 2.43
C ILE A 472 -19.51 15.34 2.15
N GLU A 473 -19.52 14.48 1.14
CA GLU A 473 -20.65 13.64 0.76
C GLU A 473 -20.94 12.58 1.84
N ALA A 474 -19.89 12.00 2.44
CA ALA A 474 -20.03 11.08 3.57
C ALA A 474 -20.70 11.73 4.78
N ILE A 475 -20.37 12.99 5.09
CA ILE A 475 -21.02 13.75 6.17
C ILE A 475 -22.50 13.99 5.81
N ARG A 476 -22.83 14.34 4.56
CA ARG A 476 -24.22 14.54 4.13
C ARG A 476 -25.04 13.27 4.28
N ILE A 477 -24.53 12.12 3.81
CA ILE A 477 -25.20 10.82 3.95
C ILE A 477 -25.32 10.42 5.41
N SER A 478 -24.29 10.62 6.23
CA SER A 478 -24.34 10.29 7.66
C SER A 478 -25.34 11.14 8.44
N ARG A 479 -25.56 12.41 8.03
CA ARG A 479 -26.51 13.32 8.67
C ARG A 479 -27.96 13.10 8.23
N ALA A 480 -28.16 12.72 6.96
CA ALA A 480 -29.48 12.46 6.41
C ALA A 480 -29.95 11.02 6.65
N GLY A 481 -29.01 10.09 6.80
CA GLY A 481 -29.26 8.67 6.99
C GLY A 481 -29.40 8.26 8.45
N PHE A 482 -29.54 6.95 8.62
CA PHE A 482 -29.67 6.24 9.89
C PHE A 482 -28.41 5.39 10.13
N PRO A 483 -27.38 5.92 10.80
CA PRO A 483 -26.08 5.24 10.94
C PRO A 483 -26.08 4.13 12.01
N ALA A 484 -27.03 4.16 12.95
CA ALA A 484 -27.18 3.13 13.97
C ALA A 484 -28.34 2.20 13.61
N ARG A 485 -28.14 0.89 13.79
CA ARG A 485 -29.11 -0.14 13.44
C ARG A 485 -29.15 -1.21 14.52
N MET A 486 -30.32 -1.80 14.71
CA MET A 486 -30.49 -2.96 15.57
C MET A 486 -31.54 -3.88 14.94
N PRO A 487 -31.23 -5.16 14.70
CA PRO A 487 -32.24 -6.10 14.26
C PRO A 487 -33.31 -6.24 15.34
N LEU A 488 -34.59 -6.20 14.93
CA LEU A 488 -35.69 -6.54 15.82
C LEU A 488 -35.48 -7.99 16.27
N ARG A 489 -35.50 -8.24 17.58
CA ARG A 489 -35.51 -9.62 18.09
C ARG A 489 -36.75 -10.30 17.51
N ALA A 490 -36.55 -11.41 16.80
CA ALA A 490 -37.65 -12.26 16.37
C ALA A 490 -38.47 -12.62 17.63
N THR A 491 -39.76 -12.32 17.58
CA THR A 491 -40.71 -12.56 18.67
C THR A 491 -41.14 -14.02 18.73
#